data_AF-A0A350DNP8-F1
#
_entry.id   AF-A0A350DNP8-F1
#
_cell.length_a   1.000
_cell.length_b   1.000
_cell.length_c   1.000
_cell.angle_alpha   90.00
_cell.angle_beta   90.00
_cell.angle_gamma   90.00
#
_symmetry.space_group_name_H-M   'P 1'
#
loop_
_entity.id
_entity.type
_entity.pdbx_description
1 polymer ?
#
loop_
_entity_poly.entity_id
_entity_poly.type
_entity_poly.pdbx_seq_one_letter_code
_entity_poly.pdbx_strand_id
1 'polypeptide(L)' 'APPLGEAETLESAKQAMNLSFLHWGLHAWAIYTIVALSLAYFHFRRGLPLSIRSTLYPILGQRIYGKWG' A
#
# COMPACT_ATOMS: atom_id res chain seq x y z
N ALA A 1 -9.20 -19.86 18.25
CA ALA A 1 -8.16 -19.77 19.28
C ALA A 1 -7.25 -18.58 18.96
N PRO A 2 -6.78 -17.81 19.96
CA PRO A 2 -5.84 -16.72 19.71
C PRO A 2 -4.52 -17.28 19.15
N PRO A 3 -3.83 -16.55 18.26
CA PRO A 3 -2.57 -17.02 17.67
C PRO A 3 -1.43 -17.08 18.69
N LEU A 4 -1.53 -16.31 19.78
CA LEU A 4 -0.61 -16.29 20.91
C LEU A 4 -1.41 -16.16 22.21
N GLY A 5 -0.98 -16.85 23.26
CA GLY A 5 -1.60 -16.79 24.58
C GLY A 5 -2.83 -17.69 24.79
N GLU A 6 -3.38 -17.64 25.99
CA GLU A 6 -4.57 -18.41 26.38
C GLU A 6 -5.86 -17.72 25.91
N ALA A 7 -6.81 -18.53 25.45
CA ALA A 7 -8.10 -18.01 25.01
C ALA A 7 -8.88 -17.32 26.15
N GLU A 8 -9.76 -16.39 25.78
CA GLU A 8 -10.70 -15.74 26.71
C GLU A 8 -10.06 -14.89 27.82
N THR A 9 -8.80 -14.47 27.62
CA THR A 9 -8.12 -13.53 28.52
C THR A 9 -8.22 -12.08 28.05
N LEU A 10 -8.14 -11.13 29.00
CA LEU A 10 -8.09 -9.70 28.69
C LEU A 10 -6.87 -9.33 27.84
N GLU A 11 -5.74 -10.00 28.06
CA GLU A 11 -4.51 -9.78 27.30
C GLU A 11 -4.70 -10.20 25.84
N SER A 12 -5.25 -11.38 25.59
CA SER A 12 -5.54 -11.84 24.23
C SER A 12 -6.59 -10.97 23.53
N ALA A 13 -7.55 -10.39 24.25
CA ALA A 13 -8.49 -9.42 23.68
C ALA A 13 -7.78 -8.13 23.21
N LYS A 14 -6.86 -7.58 24.02
CA LYS A 14 -6.04 -6.43 23.61
C LYS A 14 -5.17 -6.76 22.40
N GLN A 15 -4.55 -7.93 22.40
CA GLN A 15 -3.70 -8.37 21.29
C GLN A 15 -4.51 -8.56 19.99
N ALA A 16 -5.71 -9.14 20.07
CA ALA A 16 -6.61 -9.28 18.93
C ALA A 16 -6.94 -7.92 18.30
N MET A 17 -7.10 -6.89 19.12
CA MET A 17 -7.38 -5.55 18.65
C MET A 17 -6.17 -4.89 18.00
N ASN A 18 -4.98 -5.04 18.59
CA ASN A 18 -3.73 -4.58 17.97
C ASN A 18 -3.51 -5.23 16.61
N LEU A 19 -3.73 -6.55 16.50
CA LEU A 19 -3.59 -7.28 15.22
C LEU A 19 -4.62 -6.81 14.19
N SER A 20 -5.87 -6.58 14.61
CA SER A 20 -6.90 -6.03 13.73
C SER A 20 -6.51 -4.67 13.19
N PHE A 21 -6.04 -3.76 14.04
CA PHE A 21 -5.57 -2.43 13.63
C PHE A 21 -4.29 -2.47 12.78
N LEU A 22 -3.40 -3.45 12.97
CA LEU A 22 -2.25 -3.60 12.10
C LEU A 22 -2.65 -3.96 10.67
N HIS A 23 -3.62 -4.87 10.50
CA HIS A 23 -4.04 -5.35 9.19
C HIS A 23 -5.04 -4.43 8.48
N TRP A 24 -5.88 -3.71 9.24
CA TRP A 24 -6.99 -2.92 8.70
C TRP A 24 -6.95 -1.43 9.09
N GLY A 25 -5.99 -1.05 9.91
CA GLY A 25 -5.75 0.35 10.28
C GLY A 25 -4.78 1.04 9.33
N LEU A 26 -4.10 2.06 9.85
CA LEU A 26 -3.37 3.04 9.06
C LEU A 26 -2.33 2.42 8.12
N HIS A 27 -1.65 1.35 8.53
CA HIS A 27 -0.61 0.71 7.72
C HIS A 27 -1.14 0.22 6.37
N ALA A 28 -2.32 -0.41 6.35
CA ALA A 28 -2.94 -0.88 5.11
C ALA A 28 -3.32 0.30 4.19
N TRP A 29 -3.91 1.35 4.76
CA TRP A 29 -4.30 2.54 4.00
C TRP A 29 -3.10 3.33 3.46
N ALA A 30 -1.99 3.38 4.21
CA ALA A 30 -0.78 4.08 3.79
C ALA A 30 -0.23 3.53 2.47
N ILE A 31 -0.28 2.21 2.26
CA ILE A 31 0.12 1.58 1.00
C ILE A 31 -0.72 2.12 -0.16
N TYR A 32 -2.05 2.18 0.01
CA TYR A 32 -2.95 2.73 -1.01
C TYR A 32 -2.68 4.21 -1.27
N THR A 33 -2.43 4.99 -0.23
CA THR A 33 -2.11 6.41 -0.36
C THR A 33 -0.83 6.61 -1.17
N ILE A 34 0.23 5.83 -0.93
CA ILE A 34 1.49 5.95 -1.68
C ILE A 34 1.26 5.65 -3.18
N VAL A 35 0.51 4.58 -3.49
CA VAL A 35 0.20 4.21 -4.88
C VAL A 35 -0.65 5.29 -5.55
N ALA A 36 -1.72 5.75 -4.88
CA ALA A 36 -2.61 6.78 -5.40
C ALA A 36 -1.88 8.11 -5.63
N LEU A 37 -1.06 8.56 -4.69
CA LEU A 37 -0.26 9.78 -4.81
C LEU A 37 0.75 9.68 -5.95
N SER A 38 1.39 8.53 -6.12
CA SER A 38 2.33 8.30 -7.22
C SER A 38 1.64 8.44 -8.57
N LEU A 39 0.48 7.77 -8.74
CA LEU A 39 -0.33 7.87 -9.97
C LEU A 39 -0.82 9.31 -10.21
N ALA A 40 -1.34 9.96 -9.17
CA ALA A 40 -1.83 11.34 -9.24
C ALA A 40 -0.71 12.30 -9.65
N TYR A 41 0.48 12.18 -9.07
CA TYR A 41 1.61 13.03 -9.40
C TYR A 41 2.03 12.87 -10.87
N PHE A 42 2.24 11.64 -11.35
CA PHE A 42 2.69 11.46 -12.74
C PHE A 42 1.61 11.80 -13.77
N HIS A 43 0.34 11.57 -13.45
CA HIS A 43 -0.74 11.94 -14.34
C HIS A 43 -0.96 13.45 -14.38
N PHE A 44 -1.27 14.06 -13.23
CA PHE A 44 -1.68 15.47 -13.19
C PHE A 44 -0.52 16.47 -13.26
N ARG A 45 0.67 16.13 -12.75
CA ARG A 45 1.82 17.05 -12.73
C ARG A 45 2.79 16.81 -13.90
N ARG A 46 2.91 15.57 -14.39
CA ARG A 46 3.84 15.22 -15.48
C ARG A 46 3.15 14.91 -16.81
N GLY A 47 1.81 14.87 -16.86
CA GLY A 47 1.05 14.62 -18.09
C GLY A 47 1.21 13.22 -18.65
N LEU A 48 1.68 12.25 -17.85
CA LEU A 48 1.81 10.86 -18.27
C LEU A 48 0.45 10.14 -18.23
N PRO A 49 0.29 9.02 -18.97
CA PRO A 49 -0.92 8.21 -18.89
C PRO A 49 -1.22 7.77 -17.46
N LEU A 50 -2.51 7.68 -17.07
CA LEU A 50 -2.91 7.19 -15.75
C LEU A 50 -2.75 5.66 -15.69
N SER A 51 -1.51 5.20 -15.50
CA SER A 51 -1.14 3.79 -15.50
C SER A 51 0.02 3.53 -14.55
N ILE A 52 0.11 2.33 -13.97
CA ILE A 52 1.16 1.96 -13.00
C ILE A 52 2.55 2.15 -13.60
N ARG A 53 2.76 1.78 -14.86
CA ARG A 53 4.03 2.00 -15.58
C ARG A 53 4.53 3.44 -15.57
N SER A 54 3.62 4.43 -15.49
CA SER A 54 4.00 5.84 -15.42
C SER A 54 4.71 6.19 -14.11
N THR A 55 4.45 5.46 -13.01
CA THR A 55 5.15 5.67 -11.74
C THR A 55 6.60 5.20 -11.78
N LEU A 56 6.93 4.30 -12.72
CA LEU A 56 8.29 3.80 -12.95
C LEU A 56 9.11 4.68 -13.90
N TYR A 57 8.51 5.73 -14.47
CA TYR A 57 9.19 6.65 -15.39
C TYR A 57 10.51 7.23 -14.86
N PRO A 58 10.69 7.58 -13.57
CA PRO A 58 11.98 8.06 -13.06
C PRO A 58 13.13 7.06 -13.18
N ILE A 59 12.82 5.76 -13.19
CA ILE A 59 13.81 4.67 -13.23
C ILE A 59 14.00 4.20 -14.68
N LEU A 60 12.89 4.00 -15.40
CA LEU A 60 12.90 3.38 -16.74
C LEU A 60 12.92 4.40 -17.89
N GLY A 61 12.58 5.66 -17.63
CA GLY A 61 12.44 6.71 -18.65
C GLY A 61 11.43 6.32 -19.72
N GLN A 62 11.78 6.52 -21.00
CA GLN A 62 10.93 6.17 -22.14
C GLN A 62 10.71 4.66 -22.32
N ARG A 63 11.45 3.79 -21.59
CA ARG A 63 11.27 2.34 -21.68
C ARG A 63 9.95 1.85 -21.11
N ILE A 64 9.19 2.71 -20.42
CA ILE A 64 7.82 2.42 -19.95
C ILE A 64 6.83 2.10 -21.08
N TYR A 65 7.16 2.43 -22.33
CA TYR A 65 6.34 2.09 -23.50
C TYR A 65 6.74 0.76 -24.15
N GLY A 66 7.80 0.10 -23.67
CA GLY A 66 8.28 -1.20 -24.15
C GLY A 66 7.89 -2.35 -23.22
N LYS A 67 8.54 -3.51 -23.41
CA LYS A 67 8.22 -4.76 -22.67
C LYS A 67 8.41 -4.70 -21.14
N TRP A 68 9.14 -3.71 -20.65
CA TRP A 68 9.48 -3.55 -19.22
C TRP A 68 8.51 -2.63 -18.47
N GLY A 69 7.59 -1.98 -19.18
CA GLY A 69 6.62 -1.02 -18.64
C GLY A 69 5.24 -1.61 -18.48
#